data_AF-A0AAX3RWG8-F1
#
_entry.id   AF-A0AAX3RWG8-F1
#
_cell.length_a   1.000
_cell.length_b   1.000
_cell.length_c   1.000
_cell.angle_alpha   90.00
_cell.angle_beta   90.00
_cell.angle_gamma   90.00
#
_symmetry.space_group_name_H-M   'P 1'
#
loop_
_entity.id
_entity.type
_entity.pdbx_description
1 polymer ?
#
loop_
_entity_poly.entity_id
_entity_poly.type
_entity_poly.pdbx_seq_one_letter_code
_entity_poly.pdbx_strand_id
1 'polypeptide(L)'
;MSNKFLDPLKQSHEQLDIAIPKLLDAKSVLDEVLPFYIAFTAKTSKDPEAFYPLIMKCLEAIFGVDKTKRNIKDNEIADYAYSLEMKSKQIFDKIKDI
;
A
#
# COMPACT_ATOMS: atom_id res chain seq x y z
N MET A 1 2.65 -11.78 28.86
CA MET A 1 2.79 -12.58 27.62
C MET A 1 4.22 -12.39 27.12
N SER A 2 4.94 -13.46 26.75
CA SER A 2 6.33 -13.32 26.28
C SER A 2 6.35 -12.63 24.92
N ASN A 3 7.09 -11.52 24.79
CA ASN A 3 7.35 -10.89 23.49
C ASN A 3 8.21 -11.85 22.66
N LYS A 4 7.58 -12.69 21.83
CA LYS A 4 8.29 -13.46 20.81
C LYS A 4 8.76 -12.48 19.74
N PHE A 5 10.06 -12.44 19.48
CA PHE A 5 10.67 -11.64 18.41
C PHE A 5 10.78 -12.47 17.13
N LEU A 6 10.81 -11.79 15.98
CA LEU A 6 11.14 -12.45 14.72
C LEU A 6 12.62 -12.82 14.76
N ASP A 7 12.94 -14.07 14.46
CA ASP A 7 14.32 -14.50 14.30
C ASP A 7 14.77 -14.16 12.86
N PRO A 8 15.73 -13.23 12.69
CA PRO A 8 16.11 -12.69 11.39
C PRO A 8 16.82 -13.72 10.49
N LEU A 9 17.21 -14.89 11.02
CA LEU A 9 17.88 -15.95 10.27
C LEU A 9 16.91 -16.95 9.63
N LYS A 10 15.62 -16.85 9.94
CA LYS A 10 14.57 -17.75 9.44
C LYS A 10 13.64 -17.01 8.49
N GLN A 11 13.06 -17.74 7.54
CA GLN A 11 12.17 -17.10 6.56
C GLN A 11 10.84 -16.70 7.21
N SER A 12 10.29 -15.56 6.81
CA SER A 12 9.05 -15.02 7.40
C SER A 12 7.87 -15.98 7.31
N HIS A 13 7.81 -16.80 6.26
CA HIS A 13 6.75 -17.79 6.07
C HIS A 13 6.85 -18.99 7.05
N GLU A 14 7.99 -19.18 7.71
CA GLU A 14 8.22 -20.22 8.71
C GLU A 14 7.87 -19.74 10.14
N GLN A 15 7.52 -18.46 10.30
CA GLN A 15 7.23 -17.83 11.60
C GLN A 15 5.91 -17.04 11.58
N LEU A 16 4.94 -17.51 10.79
CA LEU A 16 3.68 -16.80 10.59
C LEU A 16 2.90 -16.55 11.89
N ASP A 17 3.04 -17.42 12.90
CA ASP A 17 2.44 -17.27 14.22
C ASP A 17 2.96 -16.05 15.01
N ILE A 18 4.16 -15.56 14.68
CA ILE A 18 4.78 -14.37 15.26
C ILE A 18 4.68 -13.19 14.28
N ALA A 19 4.88 -13.45 12.99
CA ALA A 19 4.90 -12.43 11.94
C ALA A 19 3.53 -11.81 11.71
N ILE A 20 2.46 -12.60 11.64
CA ILE A 20 1.11 -12.08 11.37
C ILE A 20 0.64 -11.15 12.49
N PRO A 21 0.69 -11.50 13.80
CA PRO A 21 0.29 -10.57 14.86
C PRO A 21 1.10 -9.29 14.86
N LYS A 22 2.43 -9.36 14.69
CA LYS A 22 3.28 -8.17 14.61
C LYS A 22 2.98 -7.30 13.39
N LEU A 23 2.64 -7.91 12.25
CA LEU A 23 2.22 -7.18 11.05
C LEU A 23 0.89 -6.45 11.29
N LEU A 24 -0.05 -7.11 11.96
CA LEU A 24 -1.34 -6.53 12.35
C LEU A 24 -1.16 -5.38 13.35
N ASP A 25 -0.28 -5.54 14.34
CA ASP A 25 0.08 -4.47 15.29
C ASP A 25 0.79 -3.29 14.60
N ALA A 26 1.55 -3.56 13.54
CA ALA A 26 2.24 -2.57 12.73
C ALA A 26 1.38 -1.99 11.60
N LYS A 27 0.07 -2.30 11.53
CA LYS A 27 -0.81 -1.83 10.43
C LYS A 27 -0.74 -0.31 10.25
N SER A 28 -0.70 0.46 11.34
CA SER A 28 -0.55 1.92 11.27
C SER A 28 0.78 2.35 10.65
N VAL A 29 1.87 1.67 10.98
CA VAL A 29 3.20 1.91 10.38
C VAL A 29 3.17 1.55 8.90
N LEU A 30 2.52 0.45 8.51
CA LEU A 30 2.36 0.10 7.10
C LEU A 30 1.56 1.15 6.34
N ASP A 31 0.47 1.66 6.92
CA ASP A 31 -0.34 2.73 6.33
C ASP A 31 0.43 4.04 6.14
N GLU A 32 1.43 4.31 6.99
CA GLU A 32 2.31 5.48 6.90
C GLU A 32 3.44 5.29 5.87
N VAL A 33 4.08 4.13 5.85
CA VAL A 33 5.30 3.89 5.05
C VAL A 33 4.96 3.45 3.62
N LEU A 34 3.86 2.71 3.41
CA LEU A 34 3.47 2.21 2.10
C LEU A 34 3.33 3.31 1.03
N PRO A 35 2.72 4.47 1.31
CA PRO A 35 2.71 5.59 0.37
C PRO A 35 4.11 6.05 -0.07
N PHE A 36 5.11 6.04 0.84
CA PHE A 36 6.49 6.40 0.50
C PHE A 36 7.13 5.39 -0.45
N TYR A 37 6.93 4.08 -0.22
CA TYR A 37 7.45 3.05 -1.11
C TYR A 37 6.83 3.14 -2.52
N ILE A 38 5.53 3.40 -2.62
CA ILE A 38 4.86 3.60 -3.91
C ILE A 38 5.43 4.83 -4.62
N ALA A 39 5.58 5.96 -3.91
CA ALA A 39 6.13 7.19 -4.47
C ALA A 39 7.57 7.03 -4.95
N PHE A 40 8.42 6.36 -4.17
CA PHE A 40 9.79 6.05 -4.55
C PHE A 40 9.84 5.14 -5.78
N THR A 41 9.04 4.07 -5.80
CA THR A 41 8.94 3.16 -6.94
C THR A 41 8.54 3.92 -8.21
N ALA A 42 7.53 4.79 -8.11
CA ALA A 42 7.09 5.63 -9.21
C ALA A 42 8.22 6.53 -9.75
N LYS A 43 8.97 7.22 -8.87
CA LYS A 43 10.10 8.08 -9.27
C LYS A 43 11.22 7.33 -9.96
N THR A 44 11.52 6.11 -9.51
CA THR A 44 12.55 5.26 -10.10
C THR A 44 12.09 4.48 -11.33
N SER A 45 10.81 4.60 -11.70
CA SER A 45 10.25 3.87 -12.85
C SER A 45 10.73 4.46 -14.18
N LYS A 46 10.53 3.72 -15.26
CA LYS A 46 10.92 4.15 -16.61
C LYS A 46 10.15 5.39 -17.10
N ASP A 47 8.91 5.56 -16.65
CA ASP A 47 8.03 6.68 -17.00
C ASP A 47 7.25 7.13 -15.76
N PRO A 48 7.88 7.96 -14.89
CA PRO A 48 7.27 8.41 -13.65
C PRO A 48 5.95 9.17 -13.84
N GLU A 49 5.82 9.93 -14.93
CA GLU A 49 4.65 10.75 -15.23
C GLU A 49 3.43 9.90 -15.63
N ALA A 50 3.66 8.73 -16.25
CA ALA A 50 2.59 7.80 -16.62
C ALA A 50 2.13 6.90 -15.45
N PHE A 51 2.89 6.81 -14.37
CA PHE A 51 2.68 5.83 -13.30
C PHE A 51 1.33 5.98 -12.59
N TYR A 52 1.02 7.18 -12.09
CA TYR A 52 -0.23 7.44 -11.36
C TYR A 52 -1.48 7.43 -12.24
N PRO A 53 -1.46 8.02 -13.46
CA PRO A 53 -2.56 7.85 -14.40
C PRO A 53 -2.88 6.38 -14.71
N LEU A 54 -1.87 5.50 -14.76
CA LEU A 54 -2.07 4.07 -14.95
C LEU A 54 -2.72 3.42 -13.72
N ILE A 55 -2.23 3.72 -12.51
CA ILE A 55 -2.84 3.21 -11.26
C ILE A 55 -4.31 3.60 -11.18
N MET A 56 -4.65 4.87 -11.46
CA MET A 56 -6.03 5.33 -11.41
C MET A 56 -6.94 4.53 -12.36
N LYS A 57 -6.50 4.30 -13.61
CA LYS A 57 -7.21 3.46 -14.57
C LYS A 57 -7.38 2.02 -14.08
N CYS A 58 -6.36 1.45 -13.44
CA CYS A 58 -6.46 0.11 -12.85
C CYS A 58 -7.48 0.06 -11.71
N LEU A 59 -7.51 1.05 -10.82
CA LEU A 59 -8.49 1.12 -9.73
C LEU A 59 -9.90 1.23 -10.29
N GLU A 60 -10.12 2.08 -11.29
CA GLU A 60 -11.42 2.21 -11.97
C GLU A 60 -11.84 0.92 -12.68
N ALA A 61 -10.91 0.19 -13.30
CA ALA A 61 -11.20 -1.08 -13.95
C ALA A 61 -11.57 -2.20 -12.94
N ILE A 62 -10.91 -2.22 -11.78
CA ILE A 62 -11.12 -3.25 -10.74
C ILE A 62 -12.38 -2.97 -9.94
N PHE A 63 -12.55 -1.74 -9.44
CA PHE A 63 -13.62 -1.40 -8.52
C PHE A 63 -14.81 -0.73 -9.22
N GLY A 64 -14.62 -0.16 -10.41
CA GLY A 64 -15.60 0.69 -11.05
C GLY A 64 -15.69 2.07 -10.39
N VAL A 65 -16.34 3.00 -11.09
CA VAL A 65 -16.60 4.36 -10.57
C VAL A 65 -17.84 4.45 -9.67
N ASP A 66 -18.74 3.46 -9.75
CA ASP A 66 -20.02 3.48 -9.04
C ASP A 66 -19.96 2.68 -7.73
N LYS A 67 -19.93 3.41 -6.59
CA LYS A 67 -19.89 2.83 -5.24
C LYS A 67 -21.13 1.99 -4.90
N THR A 68 -22.27 2.28 -5.53
CA THR A 68 -23.56 1.62 -5.23
C THR A 68 -23.63 0.19 -5.77
N LYS A 69 -22.75 -0.15 -6.71
CA LYS A 69 -22.63 -1.49 -7.28
C LYS A 69 -21.70 -2.43 -6.50
N ARG A 70 -21.09 -1.94 -5.41
CA ARG A 70 -20.13 -2.70 -4.58
C ARG A 70 -20.73 -3.03 -3.22
N ASN A 71 -20.32 -4.17 -2.67
CA ASN A 71 -20.62 -4.49 -1.28
C ASN A 71 -19.78 -3.62 -0.32
N ILE A 72 -20.09 -3.67 0.99
CA ILE A 72 -19.42 -2.86 2.02
C ILE A 72 -17.91 -3.10 2.04
N LYS A 73 -17.49 -4.38 1.99
CA LYS A 73 -16.08 -4.77 2.03
C LYS A 73 -15.30 -4.23 0.82
N ASP A 74 -15.88 -4.35 -0.38
CA ASP A 74 -15.25 -3.85 -1.60
C ASP A 74 -15.18 -2.33 -1.62
N ASN A 75 -16.15 -1.64 -1.00
CA ASN A 75 -16.08 -0.20 -0.81
C ASN A 75 -14.95 0.20 0.16
N GLU A 76 -14.77 -0.51 1.27
CA GLU A 76 -13.66 -0.26 2.21
C GLU A 76 -12.29 -0.47 1.53
N ILE A 77 -12.14 -1.54 0.77
CA ILE A 77 -10.90 -1.84 0.02
C ILE A 77 -10.65 -0.77 -1.03
N ALA A 78 -11.67 -0.40 -1.81
CA ALA A 78 -11.55 0.64 -2.83
C ALA A 78 -11.15 1.98 -2.20
N ASP A 79 -11.83 2.40 -1.13
CA ASP A 79 -11.55 3.67 -0.45
C ASP A 79 -10.12 3.70 0.11
N TYR A 80 -9.65 2.59 0.68
CA TYR A 80 -8.27 2.47 1.11
C TYR A 80 -7.28 2.59 -0.07
N ALA A 81 -7.51 1.86 -1.17
CA ALA A 81 -6.65 1.88 -2.34
C ALA A 81 -6.57 3.27 -2.99
N TYR A 82 -7.70 3.96 -3.16
CA TYR A 82 -7.74 5.34 -3.64
C TYR A 82 -7.03 6.30 -2.68
N SER A 83 -7.16 6.10 -1.36
CA SER A 83 -6.46 6.92 -0.38
C SER A 83 -4.93 6.74 -0.44
N LEU A 84 -4.45 5.52 -0.68
CA LEU A 84 -3.03 5.22 -0.85
C LEU A 84 -2.46 5.86 -2.12
N GLU A 85 -3.18 5.76 -3.24
CA GLU A 85 -2.82 6.43 -4.50
C GLU A 85 -2.65 7.94 -4.27
N MET A 86 -3.66 8.59 -3.68
CA MET A 86 -3.61 10.03 -3.43
C MET A 86 -2.46 10.44 -2.50
N LYS A 87 -2.26 9.73 -1.39
CA LYS A 87 -1.16 10.00 -0.44
C LYS A 87 0.21 9.79 -1.10
N SER A 88 0.38 8.72 -1.85
CA SER A 88 1.65 8.44 -2.54
C SER A 88 1.93 9.48 -3.62
N LYS A 89 0.93 9.94 -4.39
CA LYS A 89 1.08 11.02 -5.36
C LYS A 89 1.57 12.31 -4.71
N GLN A 90 0.98 12.69 -3.57
CA GLN A 90 1.43 13.87 -2.81
C GLN A 90 2.88 13.78 -2.36
N ILE A 91 3.37 12.57 -2.02
CA ILE A 91 4.78 12.35 -1.67
C ILE A 91 5.65 12.43 -2.92
N PHE A 92 5.24 11.76 -4.00
CA PHE A 92 5.93 11.78 -5.29
C PHE A 92 6.21 13.20 -5.78
N ASP A 93 5.21 14.10 -5.66
CA ASP A 93 5.33 15.50 -6.07
C ASP A 93 6.32 16.31 -5.21
N LYS A 94 6.63 15.84 -4.00
CA LYS A 94 7.60 16.47 -3.09
C LYS A 94 9.01 15.89 -3.23
N ILE A 95 9.14 14.68 -3.77
CA ILE A 95 10.43 14.07 -4.06
C ILE A 95 11.05 14.84 -5.24
N LYS A 96 12.10 15.62 -4.95
CA LYS A 96 12.97 16.21 -5.98
C LYS A 96 13.63 15.08 -6.77
N ASP A 97 14.00 15.35 -8.02
CA ASP A 97 14.63 14.36 -8.88
C ASP A 97 15.82 13.69 -8.15
N ILE A 98 15.70 12.36 -7.97
CA ILE A 98 16.68 11.48 -7.33
C ILE A 98 17.60 10.93 -8.42
#